data_AF-A0A957XTX2-F1
#
_entry.id   AF-A0A957XTX2-F1
#
_cell.length_a   1.000
_cell.length_b   1.000
_cell.length_c   1.000
_cell.angle_alpha   90.00
_cell.angle_beta   90.00
_cell.angle_gamma   90.00
#
_symmetry.space_group_name_H-M   'P 1'
#
loop_
_entity.id
_entity.type
_entity.pdbx_description
1 polymer ?
#
loop_
_entity_poly.entity_id
_entity_poly.type
_entity_poly.pdbx_seq_one_letter_code
_entity_poly.pdbx_strand_id
1 'polypeptide(L)'
;MTRFTLRLPDSLHKLLEEQARREQVSLNQFLVYALTRQVTADYFITATPPEYVRQQREAWQALLAELGTASPEEVQRAMDEREQVEPEPDLDPELVERLRLRINEARESYETAPVNE
;
A
#
# COMPACT_ATOMS: atom_id res chain seq x y z
N MET A 1 -27.40 9.95 -24.15
CA MET A 1 -25.94 10.01 -24.37
C MET A 1 -25.42 11.30 -23.76
N THR A 2 -24.45 11.21 -22.86
CA THR A 2 -23.82 12.39 -22.24
C THR A 2 -22.99 13.13 -23.29
N ARG A 3 -23.16 14.45 -23.39
CA ARG A 3 -22.42 15.28 -24.35
C ARG A 3 -21.25 15.95 -23.64
N PHE A 4 -20.04 15.72 -24.13
CA PHE A 4 -18.82 16.36 -23.64
C PHE A 4 -18.36 17.40 -24.66
N THR A 5 -18.19 18.65 -24.24
CA THR A 5 -17.76 19.74 -25.12
C THR A 5 -16.42 20.28 -24.63
N LEU A 6 -15.41 20.24 -25.48
CA LEU A 6 -14.06 20.73 -25.20
C LEU A 6 -13.79 21.98 -26.04
N ARG A 7 -13.12 22.97 -25.45
CA ARG A 7 -12.50 24.06 -26.19
C ARG A 7 -11.00 23.81 -26.22
N LEU A 8 -10.44 23.68 -27.41
CA LEU A 8 -9.02 23.41 -27.62
C LEU A 8 -8.41 24.57 -28.39
N PRO A 9 -7.15 24.96 -28.12
CA PRO A 9 -6.39 25.83 -28.99
C PRO A 9 -6.27 25.22 -30.40
N ASP A 10 -6.27 26.06 -31.45
CA ASP A 10 -6.23 25.60 -32.84
C ASP A 10 -5.03 24.69 -33.15
N SER A 11 -3.87 24.98 -32.54
CA SER A 11 -2.66 24.17 -32.69
C SER A 11 -2.85 22.75 -32.15
N LEU A 12 -3.51 22.61 -31.00
CA LEU A 12 -3.79 21.32 -30.38
C LEU A 12 -4.84 20.55 -31.17
N HIS A 13 -5.88 21.23 -31.67
CA HIS A 13 -6.88 20.61 -32.52
C HIS A 13 -6.27 19.99 -33.77
N LYS A 14 -5.42 20.74 -34.49
CA LYS A 14 -4.72 20.26 -35.70
C LYS A 14 -3.82 19.06 -35.41
N LEU A 15 -3.07 19.11 -34.31
CA LEU A 15 -2.21 18.02 -33.90
C LEU A 15 -3.02 16.73 -33.65
N LEU A 16 -4.15 16.83 -32.95
CA LEU A 16 -4.99 15.68 -32.64
C LEU A 16 -5.68 15.13 -33.90
N GLU A 17 -6.09 15.98 -34.84
CA GLU A 17 -6.60 15.55 -36.14
C GLU A 17 -5.55 14.78 -36.95
N GLU A 18 -4.30 15.24 -36.95
CA GLU A 18 -3.22 14.52 -37.62
C GLU A 18 -2.95 13.16 -36.99
N GLN A 19 -3.00 13.06 -35.67
CA GLN A 19 -2.83 11.78 -34.97
C GLN A 19 -3.98 10.83 -35.25
N ALA A 20 -5.23 11.30 -35.16
CA ALA A 20 -6.40 10.49 -35.50
C ALA A 20 -6.35 9.98 -36.95
N ARG A 21 -5.86 10.82 -37.88
CA ARG A 21 -5.65 10.44 -39.29
C ARG A 21 -4.58 9.36 -39.46
N ARG A 22 -3.46 9.44 -38.73
CA ARG A 22 -2.42 8.39 -38.75
C ARG A 22 -2.96 7.05 -38.27
N GLU A 23 -3.85 7.09 -37.28
CA GLU A 23 -4.50 5.90 -36.72
C GLU A 23 -5.77 5.48 -37.49
N GLN A 24 -6.13 6.19 -38.57
CA GLN A 24 -7.30 5.92 -39.42
C GLN A 24 -8.64 5.90 -38.65
N VAL A 25 -8.76 6.69 -37.59
CA VAL A 25 -9.98 6.81 -36.77
C VAL A 25 -10.51 8.25 -36.80
N SER A 26 -11.78 8.42 -36.44
CA SER A 26 -12.32 9.78 -36.25
C SER A 26 -11.67 10.47 -35.06
N LEU A 27 -11.55 11.81 -35.09
CA LEU A 27 -11.02 12.59 -33.98
C LEU A 27 -11.75 12.29 -32.67
N ASN A 28 -13.08 12.17 -32.71
CA ASN A 28 -13.88 11.83 -31.53
C ASN A 28 -13.55 10.44 -30.98
N GLN A 29 -13.37 9.45 -31.85
CA GLN A 29 -12.99 8.10 -31.45
C GLN A 29 -11.57 8.07 -30.87
N PHE A 30 -10.65 8.81 -31.49
CA PHE A 30 -9.29 8.98 -30.98
C PHE A 30 -9.28 9.61 -29.57
N LEU A 31 -10.05 10.68 -29.37
CA LEU A 31 -10.18 11.33 -28.06
C LEU A 31 -10.75 10.39 -26.99
N VAL A 32 -11.81 9.65 -27.31
CA VAL A 32 -12.42 8.69 -26.37
C VAL A 32 -11.44 7.56 -26.03
N TYR A 33 -10.71 7.05 -27.03
CA TYR A 33 -9.69 6.02 -26.83
C TYR A 33 -8.54 6.52 -25.96
N ALA A 34 -8.00 7.70 -26.26
CA ALA A 34 -6.91 8.31 -25.50
C ALA A 34 -7.31 8.63 -24.05
N LEU A 35 -8.52 9.16 -23.84
CA LEU A 35 -9.05 9.41 -22.49
C LEU A 35 -9.25 8.12 -21.71
N THR A 36 -9.81 7.09 -22.34
CA THR A 36 -9.96 5.77 -21.71
C THR A 36 -8.59 5.22 -21.32
N ARG A 37 -7.61 5.25 -22.24
CA ARG A 37 -6.25 4.78 -21.99
C ARG A 37 -5.59 5.53 -20.83
N GLN A 38 -5.73 6.85 -20.77
CA GLN A 38 -5.16 7.68 -19.71
C GLN A 38 -5.81 7.38 -18.35
N VAL A 39 -7.15 7.29 -18.30
CA VAL A 39 -7.87 6.99 -17.05
C VAL A 39 -7.60 5.56 -16.56
N THR A 40 -7.38 4.61 -17.46
CA THR A 40 -6.97 3.25 -17.08
C THR A 40 -5.50 3.15 -16.67
N ALA A 41 -4.66 4.12 -17.04
CA ALA A 41 -3.24 4.08 -16.72
C ALA A 41 -2.92 4.37 -15.25
N ASP A 42 -3.86 4.96 -14.49
CA ASP A 42 -3.68 5.26 -13.06
C ASP A 42 -3.97 4.05 -12.15
N TYR A 43 -4.31 2.87 -12.68
CA TYR A 43 -4.51 1.64 -11.91
C TYR A 43 -3.77 0.43 -12.48
N PHE A 44 -2.44 0.53 -12.61
CA PHE A 44 -1.61 -0.63 -12.86
C PHE A 44 -1.18 -1.28 -11.54
N ILE A 45 -1.87 -2.34 -11.13
CA ILE A 45 -1.30 -3.34 -10.23
C ILE A 45 -0.30 -4.15 -11.08
N THR A 46 0.95 -3.74 -11.14
CA THR A 46 2.00 -4.56 -11.74
C THR A 46 2.39 -5.65 -10.75
N ALA A 47 2.34 -6.91 -11.19
CA ALA A 47 2.86 -8.02 -10.39
C ALA A 47 4.35 -7.74 -10.08
N THR A 48 4.71 -7.79 -8.80
CA THR A 48 6.09 -7.62 -8.36
C THR A 48 6.97 -8.66 -9.04
N PRO A 49 8.05 -8.26 -9.74
CA PRO A 49 8.89 -9.22 -10.45
C PRO A 49 9.51 -10.28 -9.51
N PRO A 50 9.65 -11.54 -9.93
CA PRO A 50 10.17 -12.62 -9.09
C PRO A 50 11.56 -12.34 -8.50
N GLU A 51 12.41 -11.63 -9.24
CA GLU A 51 13.74 -11.20 -8.79
C GLU A 51 13.67 -10.23 -7.61
N TYR A 52 12.72 -9.29 -7.62
CA TYR A 52 12.54 -8.34 -6.53
C TYR A 52 12.02 -9.05 -5.27
N VAL A 53 11.10 -10.01 -5.44
CA VAL A 53 10.61 -10.86 -4.33
C VAL A 53 11.76 -11.67 -3.73
N ARG A 54 12.65 -12.23 -4.55
CA ARG A 54 13.83 -12.96 -4.08
C ARG A 54 14.80 -12.07 -3.32
N GLN A 55 15.15 -10.91 -3.86
CA GLN A 55 16.04 -9.96 -3.21
C GLN A 55 15.49 -9.50 -1.85
N GLN A 56 14.20 -9.17 -1.77
CA GLN A 56 13.55 -8.81 -0.51
C GLN A 56 13.56 -9.96 0.50
N ARG A 57 13.37 -11.20 0.04
CA ARG A 57 13.47 -12.38 0.90
C ARG A 57 14.89 -12.57 1.44
N GLU A 58 15.91 -12.44 0.60
CA GLU A 58 17.31 -12.55 1.02
C GLU A 58 17.68 -11.44 2.01
N ALA A 59 17.28 -10.20 1.75
CA ALA A 59 17.49 -9.07 2.65
C ALA A 59 16.78 -9.27 4.00
N TRP A 60 15.54 -9.76 3.98
CA TRP A 60 14.78 -10.08 5.19
C TRP A 60 15.47 -11.16 6.03
N GLN A 61 15.96 -12.23 5.40
CA GLN A 61 16.68 -13.29 6.12
C GLN A 61 18.01 -12.79 6.71
N ALA A 62 18.74 -11.95 5.97
CA ALA A 62 19.95 -11.31 6.47
C ALA A 62 19.66 -10.44 7.70
N LEU A 63 18.58 -9.65 7.65
CA LEU A 63 18.13 -8.83 8.77
C LEU A 63 17.78 -9.69 9.99
N LEU A 64 17.02 -10.78 9.80
CA LEU A 64 16.69 -11.69 10.91
C LEU A 64 17.95 -12.31 11.53
N ALA A 65 18.95 -12.67 10.71
CA ALA A 65 20.21 -13.20 11.21
C ALA A 65 21.03 -12.15 11.99
N GLU A 66 20.99 -10.88 11.56
CA GLU A 66 21.66 -9.76 12.25
C GLU A 66 20.98 -9.43 13.58
N LEU A 67 19.64 -9.40 13.60
CA LEU A 67 18.85 -9.12 14.82
C LEU A 67 18.93 -10.24 15.85
N GLY A 68 19.18 -11.48 15.41
CA GLY A 68 19.25 -12.65 16.26
C GLY A 68 17.89 -13.08 16.82
N THR A 69 17.91 -13.82 17.92
CA THR A 69 16.72 -14.33 18.59
C THR A 69 16.75 -13.97 20.07
N ALA A 70 15.58 -13.69 20.63
CA ALA A 70 15.40 -13.53 22.07
C ALA A 70 14.33 -14.50 22.56
N SER A 71 14.51 -15.04 23.76
CA SER A 71 13.49 -15.82 24.44
C SER A 71 12.29 -14.94 24.80
N PRO A 72 11.09 -15.52 24.99
CA PRO A 72 9.91 -14.76 25.41
C PRO A 72 10.14 -13.94 26.69
N GLU A 73 10.91 -14.47 27.64
CA GLU A 73 11.25 -13.79 28.89
C GLU A 73 12.18 -12.59 28.68
N GLU A 74 13.17 -12.72 27.79
CA GLU A 74 14.08 -11.61 27.42
C GLU A 74 13.34 -10.51 26.69
N VAL A 75 12.43 -10.87 25.78
CA VAL A 75 11.55 -9.92 25.12
C VAL A 75 10.73 -9.19 26.17
N GLN A 76 10.04 -9.91 27.06
CA GLN A 76 9.19 -9.29 28.08
C GLN A 76 9.97 -8.31 28.97
N ARG A 77 11.18 -8.70 29.40
CA ARG A 77 12.06 -7.83 30.19
C ARG A 77 12.40 -6.53 29.47
N ALA A 78 12.74 -6.61 28.17
CA ALA A 78 12.98 -5.43 27.35
C ALA A 78 11.71 -4.58 27.13
N MET A 79 10.52 -5.19 27.10
CA MET A 79 9.25 -4.45 27.06
C MET A 79 8.97 -3.73 28.39
N ASP A 80 9.33 -4.33 29.52
CA ASP A 80 9.10 -3.76 30.85
C ASP A 80 10.02 -2.56 31.13
N GLU A 81 11.17 -2.47 30.44
CA GLU A 81 12.08 -1.33 30.49
C GLU A 81 11.55 -0.09 29.73
N ARG A 82 10.43 -0.21 29.01
CA ARG A 82 9.86 0.90 28.23
C ARG A 82 9.40 2.04 29.13
N GLU A 83 9.64 3.26 28.67
CA GLU A 83 9.11 4.47 29.31
C GLU A 83 7.57 4.46 29.26
N GLN A 84 6.95 4.64 30.43
CA GLN A 84 5.50 4.81 30.49
C GLN A 84 5.17 6.27 30.16
N VAL A 85 4.46 6.45 29.05
CA VAL A 85 3.98 7.75 28.60
C VAL A 85 2.46 7.80 28.70
N GLU A 86 1.94 8.97 29.08
CA GLU A 86 0.50 9.22 29.01
C GLU A 86 0.05 9.21 27.55
N PRO A 87 -1.13 8.65 27.23
CA PRO A 87 -1.70 8.73 25.89
C PRO A 87 -1.84 10.18 25.42
N GLU A 88 -1.67 10.39 24.12
CA GLU A 88 -1.90 11.71 23.50
C GLU A 88 -3.32 12.21 23.82
N PRO A 89 -3.50 13.50 24.13
CA PRO A 89 -4.77 14.04 24.61
C PRO A 89 -5.91 13.93 23.59
N ASP A 90 -5.59 13.79 22.30
CA ASP A 90 -6.54 13.64 21.21
C ASP A 90 -7.04 12.19 21.04
N LEU A 91 -6.47 11.23 21.80
CA LEU A 91 -6.90 9.84 21.78
C LEU A 91 -8.11 9.64 22.70
N ASP A 92 -9.15 9.01 22.16
CA ASP A 92 -10.32 8.60 22.92
C ASP A 92 -9.93 7.59 24.02
N PRO A 93 -10.15 7.90 25.32
CA PRO A 93 -9.82 7.02 26.42
C PRO A 93 -10.48 5.64 26.31
N GLU A 94 -11.70 5.55 25.77
CA GLU A 94 -12.38 4.26 25.61
C GLU A 94 -11.70 3.37 24.57
N LEU A 95 -11.19 3.98 23.49
CA LEU A 95 -10.45 3.27 22.45
C LEU A 95 -9.11 2.75 22.99
N VAL A 96 -8.42 3.57 23.78
CA VAL A 96 -7.14 3.19 24.42
C VAL A 96 -7.34 1.99 25.34
N GLU A 97 -8.36 2.01 26.20
CA GLU A 97 -8.66 0.89 27.10
C GLU A 97 -9.05 -0.37 26.34
N ARG A 98 -9.86 -0.25 25.28
CA ARG A 98 -10.22 -1.38 24.42
C ARG A 98 -9.00 -1.99 23.74
N LEU A 99 -8.06 -1.16 23.29
CA LEU A 99 -6.82 -1.63 22.67
C LEU A 99 -5.94 -2.36 23.69
N ARG A 100 -5.81 -1.82 24.91
CA ARG A 100 -5.07 -2.46 26.02
C ARG A 100 -5.64 -3.84 26.34
N LEU A 101 -6.96 -3.96 26.46
CA LEU A 101 -7.63 -5.24 26.70
C LEU A 101 -7.30 -6.26 25.60
N ARG A 102 -7.43 -5.86 24.33
CA ARG A 102 -7.17 -6.74 23.18
C ARG A 102 -5.71 -7.20 23.11
N ILE A 103 -4.76 -6.33 23.48
CA ILE A 103 -3.34 -6.70 23.56
C ILE A 103 -3.13 -7.76 24.64
N ASN A 104 -3.76 -7.61 25.81
CA ASN A 104 -3.63 -8.58 26.91
C ASN A 104 -4.24 -9.94 26.54
N GLU A 105 -5.44 -9.97 25.94
CA GLU A 105 -6.06 -11.21 25.44
C GLU A 105 -5.17 -11.90 24.39
N ALA A 106 -4.57 -11.13 23.48
CA ALA A 106 -3.65 -11.66 22.48
C ALA A 106 -2.38 -12.25 23.13
N ARG A 107 -1.88 -11.66 24.21
CA ARG A 107 -0.74 -12.21 24.97
C ARG A 107 -1.08 -13.54 25.63
N GLU A 108 -2.22 -13.61 26.32
CA GLU A 108 -2.68 -14.84 27.00
C GLU A 108 -2.89 -15.99 26.00
N SER A 109 -3.43 -15.70 24.82
CA SER A 109 -3.59 -16.70 23.75
C SER A 109 -2.27 -17.16 23.12
N TYR A 110 -1.23 -16.32 23.10
CA TYR A 110 0.10 -16.69 22.60
C TYR A 110 0.87 -17.54 23.62
N GLU A 111 0.76 -17.24 24.92
CA GLU A 111 1.39 -18.00 26.00
C GLU A 111 0.76 -19.39 26.19
N THR A 112 -0.52 -19.56 25.81
CA THR A 112 -1.24 -20.84 25.89
C THR A 112 -1.20 -21.67 24.60
N ALA A 113 -0.62 -21.14 23.51
CA ALA A 113 -0.47 -21.88 22.26
C ALA A 113 0.60 -22.97 22.40
N PRO A 114 0.35 -24.22 21.95
CA PRO A 114 1.37 -25.25 21.99
C PRO A 114 2.57 -24.83 21.13
N VAL A 115 3.77 -24.88 21.73
CA VAL A 115 5.03 -24.74 21.02
C VAL A 115 5.11 -25.90 20.03
N ASN A 116 4.99 -25.62 18.73
CA ASN A 116 5.26 -26.63 17.71
C ASN A 116 6.75 -26.97 17.77
N GLU A 117 7.06 -28.18 18.27
CA GLU A 117 8.36 -28.85 18.18
C GLU A 117 8.79 -29.10 16.73
#